data_AF-A0A7W7D9L4-F1
#
_entry.id   AF-A0A7W7D9L4-F1
#
_cell.length_a   1.000
_cell.length_b   1.000
_cell.length_c   1.000
_cell.angle_alpha   90.00
_cell.angle_beta   90.00
_cell.angle_gamma   90.00
#
_symmetry.space_group_name_H-M   'P 1'
#
loop_
_entity.id
_entity.type
_entity.pdbx_description
1 polymer ?
#
loop_
_entity_poly.entity_id
_entity_poly.type
_entity_poly.pdbx_seq_one_letter_code
_entity_poly.pdbx_strand_id
1 'polypeptide(L)'
;MRIESVGDATLKVTYMEVTGEGRAHFGQDGSCARKNLAPGVVCSFGVTFTPPADGAAAQATLVIHHNVGAHPTRVALHGEASTPPTEVTPSEFPTNG
;
A
#
# COMPACT_ATOMS: atom_id res chain seq x y z
N MET A 1 -4.73 0.17 -6.31
CA MET A 1 -6.03 0.00 -5.61
C MET A 1 -7.08 0.90 -6.27
N ARG A 2 -8.38 0.69 -5.97
CA ARG A 2 -9.45 1.55 -6.48
C ARG A 2 -10.56 1.77 -5.45
N ILE A 3 -11.21 2.93 -5.53
CA ILE A 3 -12.45 3.27 -4.81
C ILE A 3 -13.54 3.45 -5.87
N GLU A 4 -14.73 2.88 -5.63
CA GLU A 4 -15.85 2.93 -6.56
C GLU A 4 -17.11 3.42 -5.83
N SER A 5 -17.82 4.39 -6.42
CA SER A 5 -19.12 4.81 -5.91
C SER A 5 -20.22 3.89 -6.47
N VAL A 6 -20.66 2.92 -5.67
CA VAL A 6 -21.69 1.93 -6.07
C VAL A 6 -23.12 2.33 -5.67
N GLY A 7 -23.28 3.46 -4.98
CA GLY A 7 -24.58 3.99 -4.57
C GLY A 7 -25.19 4.97 -5.58
N ASP A 8 -26.32 5.56 -5.22
CA ASP A 8 -27.04 6.58 -5.99
C ASP A 8 -26.64 8.03 -5.64
N ALA A 9 -25.98 8.21 -4.49
CA ALA A 9 -25.45 9.48 -4.03
C ALA A 9 -23.94 9.63 -4.31
N THR A 10 -23.48 10.87 -4.39
CA THR A 10 -22.05 11.20 -4.54
C THR A 10 -21.25 10.73 -3.33
N LEU A 11 -20.27 9.86 -3.58
CA LEU A 11 -19.26 9.46 -2.62
C LEU A 11 -18.18 10.55 -2.53
N LYS A 12 -18.05 11.17 -1.36
CA LYS A 12 -17.02 12.19 -1.08
C LYS A 12 -15.92 11.53 -0.27
N VAL A 13 -14.73 11.38 -0.86
CA VAL A 13 -13.54 10.94 -0.14
C VAL A 13 -12.85 12.18 0.42
N THR A 14 -12.84 12.35 1.72
CA THR A 14 -12.32 13.55 2.40
C THR A 14 -10.81 13.46 2.61
N TYR A 15 -10.33 12.32 3.11
CA TYR A 15 -8.93 12.14 3.49
C TYR A 15 -8.53 10.67 3.42
N MET A 16 -7.24 10.43 3.21
CA MET A 16 -6.63 9.11 3.20
C MET A 16 -5.34 9.18 4.03
N GLU A 17 -5.15 8.20 4.90
CA GLU A 17 -3.96 8.11 5.76
C GLU A 17 -3.55 6.66 5.98
N VAL A 18 -2.28 6.47 6.28
CA VAL A 18 -1.73 5.18 6.70
C VAL A 18 -1.43 5.26 8.19
N THR A 19 -1.96 4.30 8.94
CA THR A 19 -1.81 4.19 10.40
C THR A 19 -1.23 2.83 10.77
N GLY A 20 -0.84 2.65 12.04
CA GLY A 20 -0.22 1.43 12.54
C GLY A 20 1.30 1.53 12.65
N GLU A 21 1.92 0.46 13.17
CA GLU A 21 3.34 0.38 13.49
C GLU A 21 4.22 0.50 12.23
N GLY A 22 3.90 -0.26 11.18
CA GLY A 22 4.64 -0.26 9.93
C GLY A 22 4.34 0.92 9.00
N ARG A 23 3.59 1.95 9.43
CA ARG A 23 3.10 3.03 8.54
C ARG A 23 4.20 3.74 7.75
N ALA A 24 5.40 3.84 8.32
CA ALA A 24 6.54 4.49 7.65
C ALA A 24 7.01 3.74 6.40
N HIS A 25 6.65 2.46 6.28
CA HIS A 25 6.98 1.58 5.17
C HIS A 25 5.89 1.54 4.09
N PHE A 26 4.76 2.21 4.29
CA PHE A 26 3.68 2.23 3.31
C PHE A 26 3.37 3.65 2.87
N GLY A 27 3.40 3.87 1.55
CA GLY A 27 2.99 5.11 0.92
C GLY A 27 1.66 4.95 0.20
N GLN A 28 0.92 6.05 0.05
CA GLN A 28 -0.23 6.14 -0.84
C GLN A 28 -0.16 7.48 -1.57
N ASP A 29 -0.54 7.51 -2.84
CA ASP A 29 -0.37 8.71 -3.69
C ASP A 29 -1.46 9.79 -3.48
N GLY A 30 -2.49 9.50 -2.68
CA GLY A 30 -3.56 10.46 -2.37
C GLY A 30 -4.47 10.78 -3.54
N SER A 31 -4.39 10.08 -4.67
CA SER A 31 -5.12 10.41 -5.90
C SER A 31 -6.65 10.45 -5.76
N CYS A 32 -7.17 9.80 -4.72
CA CYS A 32 -8.59 9.79 -4.39
C CYS A 32 -8.95 10.68 -3.19
N ALA A 33 -7.99 11.23 -2.46
CA ALA A 33 -8.27 12.15 -1.37
C ALA A 33 -8.89 13.46 -1.91
N ARG A 34 -9.88 13.98 -1.18
CA ARG A 34 -10.65 15.19 -1.52
C ARG A 34 -11.40 15.10 -2.86
N LYS A 35 -11.70 13.90 -3.35
CA LYS A 35 -12.49 13.71 -4.58
C LYS A 35 -13.96 13.43 -4.29
N ASN A 36 -14.80 13.90 -5.20
CA ASN A 36 -16.21 13.58 -5.26
C ASN A 36 -16.42 12.62 -6.43
N LEU A 37 -16.84 11.40 -6.13
CA LEU A 37 -17.12 10.35 -7.10
C LEU A 37 -18.64 10.28 -7.28
N ALA A 38 -19.12 10.66 -8.46
CA ALA A 38 -20.51 10.45 -8.83
C ALA A 38 -20.83 8.94 -8.89
N PRO A 39 -22.11 8.53 -8.86
CA PRO A 39 -22.50 7.14 -9.04
C PRO A 39 -21.82 6.48 -10.25
N GLY A 40 -21.24 5.29 -10.05
CA GLY A 40 -20.50 4.53 -11.05
C GLY A 40 -19.08 5.03 -11.34
N VAL A 41 -18.63 6.14 -10.74
CA VAL A 41 -17.27 6.65 -10.95
C VAL A 41 -16.28 5.87 -10.09
N VAL A 42 -15.17 5.49 -10.72
CA VAL A 42 -14.03 4.83 -10.10
C VAL A 42 -12.88 5.83 -9.96
N CYS A 43 -12.21 5.80 -8.82
CA CYS A 43 -10.94 6.46 -8.59
C CYS A 43 -9.84 5.44 -8.30
N SER A 44 -8.77 5.49 -9.08
CA SER A 44 -7.59 4.64 -8.90
C SER A 44 -6.50 5.38 -8.15
N PHE A 45 -5.77 4.66 -7.30
CA PHE A 45 -4.63 5.17 -6.55
C PHE A 45 -3.57 4.07 -6.33
N GLY A 46 -2.32 4.50 -6.23
CA GLY A 46 -1.17 3.68 -5.91
C GLY A 46 -0.96 3.54 -4.40
N VAL A 47 -0.52 2.35 -4.00
CA VAL A 47 0.04 2.07 -2.67
C VAL A 47 1.43 1.50 -2.90
N THR A 48 2.41 2.03 -2.19
CA THR A 48 3.80 1.57 -2.23
C THR A 48 4.17 0.93 -0.91
N PHE A 49 5.05 -0.06 -0.97
CA PHE A 49 5.68 -0.67 0.20
C PHE A 49 7.19 -0.54 0.06
N THR A 50 7.83 0.07 1.05
CA THR A 50 9.28 0.23 1.18
C THR A 50 9.73 -0.56 2.41
N PRO A 51 10.27 -1.77 2.23
CA PRO A 51 10.62 -2.63 3.36
C PRO A 51 11.71 -1.99 4.24
N PRO A 52 11.70 -2.24 5.57
CA PRO A 52 12.74 -1.74 6.47
C PRO A 52 14.10 -2.39 6.22
N ALA A 53 14.12 -3.62 5.72
CA ALA A 53 15.31 -4.39 5.37
C ALA A 53 14.92 -5.48 4.36
N ASP A 54 15.93 -6.06 3.69
CA ASP A 54 15.73 -7.23 2.85
C ASP A 54 15.14 -8.39 3.66
N GLY A 55 14.15 -9.09 3.10
CA GLY A 55 13.46 -10.17 3.83
C GLY A 55 12.49 -9.71 4.91
N ALA A 56 12.37 -8.41 5.18
CA ALA A 56 11.50 -7.93 6.25
C ALA A 56 10.04 -7.80 5.80
N ALA A 57 9.14 -8.03 6.75
CA ALA A 57 7.71 -7.79 6.60
C ALA A 57 7.26 -6.57 7.43
N ALA A 58 6.23 -5.88 6.97
CA ALA A 58 5.58 -4.84 7.75
C ALA A 58 4.06 -4.88 7.56
N GLN A 59 3.36 -4.36 8.57
CA GLN A 59 1.90 -4.25 8.59
C GLN A 59 1.47 -2.82 8.90
N ALA A 60 0.43 -2.37 8.21
CA ALA A 60 -0.18 -1.07 8.43
C ALA A 60 -1.69 -1.12 8.13
N THR A 61 -2.38 0.00 8.33
CA THR A 61 -3.80 0.14 7.98
C THR A 61 -4.00 1.42 7.18
N LEU A 62 -4.51 1.28 5.95
CA LEU A 62 -5.02 2.38 5.16
C LEU A 62 -6.41 2.77 5.68
N VAL A 63 -6.57 4.02 6.07
CA VAL A 63 -7.81 4.60 6.55
C VAL A 63 -8.34 5.57 5.50
N ILE A 64 -9.57 5.35 5.07
CA ILE A 64 -10.24 6.15 4.04
C ILE A 64 -11.44 6.83 4.68
N HIS A 65 -11.34 8.15 4.82
CA HIS A 65 -12.42 9.01 5.30
C HIS A 65 -13.29 9.40 4.11
N HIS A 66 -14.56 9.03 4.16
CA HIS A 66 -15.60 9.34 3.19
C HIS A 66 -16.92 9.69 3.92
N ASN A 67 -18.04 9.79 3.21
CA ASN A 67 -19.33 10.25 3.76
C ASN A 67 -20.41 9.16 3.78
N VAL A 68 -20.03 7.87 3.80
CA VAL A 68 -20.97 6.74 3.62
C VAL A 68 -20.88 5.72 4.75
N GLY A 69 -22.01 5.42 5.41
CA GLY A 69 -22.09 4.35 6.41
C GLY A 69 -21.25 4.60 7.67
N ALA A 70 -20.73 3.53 8.28
CA ALA A 70 -19.86 3.61 9.45
C ALA A 70 -18.43 4.05 9.06
N HIS A 71 -18.23 5.35 9.02
CA HIS A 71 -16.96 6.00 8.71
C HIS A 71 -15.94 5.94 9.85
N PRO A 72 -14.61 5.80 9.58
CA PRO A 72 -13.91 5.53 8.30
C PRO A 72 -13.81 4.06 7.89
N THR A 73 -13.57 3.82 6.59
CA THR A 73 -13.22 2.50 6.06
C THR A 73 -11.75 2.20 6.33
N ARG A 74 -11.46 1.00 6.83
CA ARG A 74 -10.10 0.54 7.18
C ARG A 74 -9.73 -0.66 6.34
N VAL A 75 -8.55 -0.61 5.73
CA VAL A 75 -7.99 -1.68 4.90
C VAL A 75 -6.64 -2.07 5.46
N ALA A 76 -6.47 -3.36 5.80
CA ALA A 76 -5.18 -3.87 6.27
C ALA A 76 -4.18 -3.91 5.10
N LEU A 77 -2.96 -3.46 5.37
CA LEU A 77 -1.83 -3.53 4.45
C LEU A 77 -0.79 -4.50 5.01
N HIS A 78 -0.29 -5.36 4.14
CA HIS A 78 0.77 -6.30 4.43
C HIS A 78 1.78 -6.24 3.28
N GLY A 79 3.05 -6.10 3.61
CA GLY A 79 4.14 -6.07 2.67
C GLY A 79 5.28 -6.95 3.17
N GLU A 80 5.84 -7.75 2.27
CA GLU A 80 6.97 -8.63 2.55
C GLU A 80 8.03 -8.39 1.47
N ALA A 81 9.28 -8.19 1.89
CA ALA A 81 10.42 -8.21 1.00
C ALA A 81 10.91 -9.64 0.80
N SER A 82 11.29 -9.99 -0.42
CA SER A 82 12.05 -11.20 -0.68
C SER A 82 13.53 -10.91 -0.49
N THR A 83 14.27 -11.81 0.16
CA THR A 83 15.74 -11.78 0.11
C THR A 83 16.19 -12.24 -1.27
N PRO A 84 17.08 -11.51 -1.97
CA PRO A 84 17.70 -12.03 -3.17
C PRO A 84 18.44 -13.34 -2.82
N PRO A 85 18.42 -14.35 -3.71
CA PRO A 85 19.18 -15.57 -3.48
C PRO A 85 20.66 -15.19 -3.29
N THR A 86 21.25 -15.64 -2.18
CA THR A 86 22.68 -15.48 -1.94
C THR A 86 23.42 -16.38 -2.94
N GLU A 87 23.73 -15.86 -4.12
CA GLU A 87 24.62 -16.54 -5.05
C GLU A 87 26.06 -16.43 -4.50
N VAL A 88 26.41 -17.38 -3.63
CA VAL A 88 27.82 -17.71 -3.38
C VAL A 88 28.27 -18.60 -4.53
N THR A 89 28.96 -18.04 -5.51
CA THR A 89 29.86 -18.84 -6.36
C THR A 89 31.26 -18.79 -5.74
N PRO A 90 31.70 -19.79 -4.97
CA PRO A 90 33.12 -19.99 -4.75
C PRO A 90 33.69 -20.56 -6.05
N SER A 91 34.29 -19.72 -6.88
CA SER A 91 35.24 -20.21 -7.87
C SER A 91 36.62 -20.10 -7.24
N GLU A 92 36.98 -21.17 -6.53
CA GLU A 92 38.32 -21.38 -6.01
C GLU A 92 39.30 -21.32 -7.21
N PHE A 93 40.28 -20.42 -7.15
CA PHE A 93 41.45 -20.46 -8.02
C PHE A 93 42.46 -21.40 -7.36
N PRO A 94 42.71 -22.62 -7.87
CA PRO A 94 43.98 -23.27 -7.60
C PRO A 94 45.03 -22.66 -8.53
N THR A 95 45.78 -21.67 -8.03
CA THR A 95 47.19 -21.52 -8.42
C THR A 95 47.95 -22.69 -7.81
N ASN A 96 48.51 -23.60 -8.62
CA ASN A 96 49.89 -24.11 -8.52
C ASN A 96 50.09 -25.36 -9.41
N GLY A 97 51.22 -25.41 -10.13
CA GLY A 97 51.70 -26.56 -10.89
C GLY A 97 52.58 -26.14 -12.07
#